data_AF-A0A7X0VZY9-F1
#
_entry.id   AF-A0A7X0VZY9-F1
#
_cell.length_a   1.000
_cell.length_b   1.000
_cell.length_c   1.000
_cell.angle_alpha   90.00
_cell.angle_beta   90.00
_cell.angle_gamma   90.00
#
_symmetry.space_group_name_H-M   'P 1'
#
loop_
_entity.id
_entity.type
_entity.pdbx_description
1 polymer ?
#
loop_
_entity_poly.entity_id
_entity_poly.type
_entity_poly.pdbx_seq_one_letter_code
_entity_poly.pdbx_strand_id
1 'polypeptide(L)'
;MKMVKSAYRALDVLELLADVPAGYTFTEILQRLELPKSTGHELLKTLASRKYIQFDPRTKLYSLGSRMITLGMQRLQTSEEMQAAIRLAEQLADAVHQAVSVQVGVPAGDEAVVVFAVDRRPNQERDARPLIGARFPLTSSALGKACLSGSSEQEIRHVWRSSTPSFLHWRELHWELKEVRQWGVAFEADEAQGRYRLAVPVRNALGETAAAVSIELKMQTEEGELQSAFRTLSECTGSGIGGTQAANDRGLVFVSLPNFHSQKALAYLQTFEREFELPMLAVTSHDLEWKQQLYLDWALDRWGPSCVILSPVNAANSDSLFREVREKNVPAICFQRPSRSRFVDYFVGGDGYEQGVMQMDYVAKRLKGRGRVLLLEGDPYNDNAHNMSMGHQSVLKQHEDRMQAEFISVPLWSKEETKMIVEEFLDAGAKFDAIIAGTDLMAEGVIEELVKHKQAGKVLVVGGDGDLSAIRLIKARQQHATVYQRPDEAASAAVRIAHLLIRGMQADVMERRPLIRDLPGKEVWVYPIPYALYDASNLNELEKRWTDRERLSE
;
A
#
# COMPACT_ATOMS: atom_id res chain seq x y z
N MET A 1 35.51 12.54 7.19
CA MET A 1 35.53 13.58 8.25
C MET A 1 36.51 13.15 9.34
N LYS A 2 37.34 14.03 9.92
CA LYS A 2 38.29 13.66 11.00
C LYS A 2 37.54 13.55 12.33
N MET A 3 37.51 12.36 12.92
CA MET A 3 36.76 12.06 14.14
C MET A 3 37.43 12.65 15.40
N VAL A 4 36.69 13.40 16.22
CA VAL A 4 37.14 13.87 17.54
C VAL A 4 36.77 12.83 18.59
N LYS A 5 37.73 11.96 18.92
CA LYS A 5 37.51 10.79 19.80
C LYS A 5 36.89 11.10 21.16
N SER A 6 37.23 12.25 21.76
CA SER A 6 36.68 12.65 23.06
C SER A 6 35.20 13.03 22.99
N ALA A 7 34.76 13.64 21.89
CA ALA A 7 33.36 13.97 21.68
C ALA A 7 32.52 12.70 21.47
N TYR A 8 33.00 11.76 20.64
CA TYR A 8 32.35 10.47 20.44
C TYR A 8 32.15 9.70 21.75
N ARG A 9 33.22 9.53 22.53
CA ARG A 9 33.13 8.84 23.83
C ARG A 9 32.14 9.51 24.80
N ALA A 10 32.02 10.84 24.75
CA ALA A 10 31.04 11.55 25.55
C ALA A 10 29.61 11.21 25.13
N LEU A 11 29.35 11.10 23.83
CA LEU A 11 28.06 10.67 23.29
C LEU A 11 27.77 9.21 23.62
N ASP A 12 28.75 8.30 23.46
CA ASP A 12 28.60 6.88 23.80
C ASP A 12 28.19 6.67 25.27
N VAL A 13 28.74 7.48 26.19
CA VAL A 13 28.34 7.45 27.60
C VAL A 13 26.87 7.86 27.78
N LEU A 14 26.43 8.91 27.08
CA LEU A 14 25.05 9.38 27.19
C LEU A 14 24.06 8.38 26.60
N GLU A 15 24.39 7.79 25.45
CA GLU A 15 23.57 6.77 24.79
C GLU A 15 23.49 5.50 25.65
N LEU A 16 24.61 5.02 26.19
CA LEU A 16 24.63 3.88 27.12
C LEU A 16 23.74 4.13 28.36
N LEU A 17 23.80 5.34 28.93
CA LEU A 17 23.01 5.69 30.11
C LEU A 17 21.52 5.90 29.80
N ALA A 18 21.14 6.11 28.54
CA ALA A 18 19.74 6.21 28.12
C ALA A 18 19.04 4.84 28.11
N ASP A 19 19.77 3.76 27.84
CA ASP A 19 19.22 2.40 27.71
C ASP A 19 18.75 1.79 29.05
N VAL A 20 19.27 2.27 30.19
CA VAL A 20 18.95 1.72 31.52
C VAL A 20 18.58 2.84 32.48
N PRO A 21 17.28 3.04 32.79
CA PRO A 21 16.81 4.10 33.68
C PRO A 21 17.41 4.05 35.09
N ALA A 22 17.75 2.85 35.57
CA ALA A 22 18.41 2.65 36.87
C ALA A 22 19.86 3.16 36.90
N GLY A 23 20.50 3.31 35.74
CA GLY A 23 21.88 3.71 35.61
C GLY A 23 22.90 2.57 35.72
N TYR A 24 24.18 2.92 35.56
CA TYR A 24 25.32 1.99 35.63
C TYR A 24 26.37 2.45 36.64
N THR A 25 27.07 1.50 37.25
CA THR A 25 28.27 1.80 38.05
C THR A 25 29.41 2.30 37.16
N PHE A 26 30.41 2.93 37.77
CA PHE A 26 31.64 3.35 37.08
C PHE A 26 32.28 2.17 36.31
N THR A 27 32.48 1.04 36.98
CA THR A 27 33.15 -0.14 36.38
C THR A 27 32.39 -0.67 35.18
N GLU A 28 31.06 -0.72 35.25
CA GLU A 28 30.20 -1.17 34.18
C GLU A 28 30.26 -0.30 32.93
N ILE A 29 30.30 1.03 33.10
CA ILE A 29 30.43 1.98 31.98
C ILE A 29 31.78 1.78 31.30
N LEU A 30 32.86 1.67 32.08
CA LEU A 30 34.22 1.50 31.54
C LEU A 30 34.36 0.19 30.77
N GLN A 31 33.76 -0.89 31.27
CA GLN A 31 33.80 -2.20 30.62
C GLN A 31 33.00 -2.19 29.30
N ARG A 32 31.78 -1.66 29.31
CA ARG A 32 30.91 -1.65 28.12
C ARG A 32 31.43 -0.77 26.99
N LEU A 33 32.07 0.35 27.34
CA LEU A 33 32.61 1.31 26.35
C LEU A 33 34.12 1.17 26.13
N GLU A 34 34.75 0.14 26.71
CA GLU A 34 36.20 -0.11 26.65
C GLU A 34 37.05 1.13 26.98
N LEU A 35 36.62 1.91 27.98
CA LEU A 35 37.26 3.17 28.35
C LEU A 35 38.39 2.94 29.37
N PRO A 36 39.60 3.49 29.13
CA PRO A 36 40.65 3.48 30.13
C PRO A 36 40.21 4.21 31.40
N LYS A 37 40.65 3.72 32.57
CA LYS A 37 40.21 4.24 33.89
C LYS A 37 40.40 5.74 34.06
N SER A 38 41.56 6.27 33.64
CA SER A 38 41.86 7.71 33.70
C SER A 38 40.94 8.53 32.78
N THR A 39 40.67 8.03 31.57
CA THR A 39 39.78 8.69 30.60
C THR A 39 38.33 8.67 31.07
N GLY A 40 37.84 7.52 31.55
CA GLY A 40 36.47 7.40 32.06
C GLY A 40 36.21 8.31 33.26
N HIS A 41 37.18 8.45 34.16
CA HIS A 41 37.04 9.33 35.33
C HIS A 41 36.88 10.81 34.93
N GLU A 42 37.77 11.33 34.06
CA GLU A 42 37.68 12.71 33.60
C GLU A 42 36.42 12.97 32.75
N LEU A 43 36.03 11.99 31.92
CA LEU A 43 34.83 12.08 31.08
C LEU A 43 33.55 12.16 31.92
N LEU A 44 33.35 11.23 32.86
CA LEU A 44 32.16 11.19 33.71
C LEU A 44 32.11 12.41 34.63
N LYS A 45 33.26 12.83 35.19
CA LYS A 45 33.35 14.06 35.99
C LYS A 45 32.97 15.31 35.17
N THR A 46 33.40 15.38 33.92
CA THR A 46 33.06 16.49 33.01
C THR A 46 31.57 16.52 32.71
N LEU A 47 30.98 15.38 32.31
CA LEU A 47 29.55 15.27 32.04
C LEU A 47 28.69 15.56 33.28
N ALA A 48 29.13 15.10 34.46
CA ALA A 48 28.44 15.34 35.73
C ALA A 48 28.49 16.81 36.16
N SER A 49 29.65 17.47 36.02
CA SER A 49 29.79 18.90 36.36
C SER A 49 28.90 19.78 35.48
N ARG A 50 28.64 19.35 34.24
CA ARG A 50 27.74 20.00 33.27
C ARG A 50 26.28 19.52 33.39
N LYS A 51 25.98 18.62 34.34
CA LYS A 51 24.65 18.05 34.63
C LYS A 51 24.04 17.22 33.49
N TYR A 52 24.85 16.75 32.55
CA TYR A 52 24.41 15.82 31.49
C TYR A 52 24.23 14.40 32.01
N ILE A 53 25.02 14.02 33.03
CA ILE A 53 24.82 12.82 33.84
C ILE A 53 24.71 13.23 35.31
N GLN A 54 24.20 12.35 36.15
CA GLN A 54 24.18 12.49 37.59
C GLN A 54 24.75 11.23 38.24
N PHE A 55 25.38 11.39 39.40
CA PHE A 55 25.92 10.29 40.19
C PHE A 55 25.20 10.25 41.55
N ASP A 56 24.63 9.10 41.88
CA ASP A 56 24.05 8.87 43.20
C ASP A 56 25.11 8.26 44.15
N PRO A 57 25.56 8.98 45.19
CA PRO A 57 26.58 8.48 46.10
C PRO A 57 26.11 7.30 46.97
N ARG A 58 24.80 7.05 47.09
CA ARG A 58 24.24 5.93 47.86
C ARG A 58 24.31 4.64 47.06
N THR A 59 23.80 4.66 45.83
CA THR A 59 23.75 3.49 44.93
C THR A 59 25.03 3.30 44.12
N LYS A 60 25.89 4.33 44.04
CA LYS A 60 27.09 4.38 43.19
C LYS A 60 26.79 4.28 41.68
N LEU A 61 25.56 4.61 41.30
CA LEU A 61 25.10 4.57 39.91
C LEU A 61 25.18 5.95 39.26
N TYR A 62 25.60 5.94 38.00
CA TYR A 62 25.47 7.07 37.09
C TYR A 62 24.20 6.90 36.28
N SER A 63 23.42 7.97 36.12
CA SER A 63 22.23 8.02 35.26
C SER A 63 22.22 9.33 34.46
N LEU A 64 21.30 9.49 33.51
CA LEU A 64 21.14 10.75 32.79
C LEU A 64 20.80 11.89 33.75
N GLY A 65 21.43 13.04 33.54
CA GLY A 65 21.24 14.24 34.35
C GLY A 65 20.16 15.15 33.78
N SER A 66 19.67 16.08 34.62
CA SER A 66 18.59 17.00 34.27
C SER A 66 18.88 17.89 33.04
N ARG A 67 20.15 18.09 32.67
CA ARG A 67 20.47 18.91 31.49
C ARG A 67 19.92 18.31 30.20
N MET A 68 19.92 16.98 30.06
CA MET A 68 19.36 16.29 28.89
C MET A 68 17.86 16.57 28.74
N ILE A 69 17.11 16.44 29.85
CA ILE A 69 15.67 16.68 29.89
C ILE A 69 15.36 18.15 29.57
N THR A 70 16.07 19.10 30.21
CA THR A 70 15.81 20.53 29.99
C THR A 70 16.09 20.98 28.55
N LEU A 71 17.16 20.47 27.92
CA LEU A 71 17.47 20.79 26.52
C LEU A 71 16.38 20.28 25.57
N GLY A 72 15.92 19.03 25.78
CA GLY A 72 14.82 18.45 25.00
C GLY A 72 13.53 19.24 25.18
N MET A 73 13.09 19.47 26.43
CA MET A 73 11.87 20.22 26.73
C MET A 73 11.91 21.66 26.19
N GLN A 74 13.05 22.34 26.27
CA GLN A 74 13.22 23.69 25.70
C GLN A 74 13.03 23.70 24.19
N ARG A 75 13.52 22.68 23.47
CA ARG A 75 13.30 22.56 22.03
C ARG A 75 11.83 22.28 21.70
N LEU A 76 11.17 21.41 22.47
CA LEU A 76 9.75 21.12 22.28
C LEU A 76 8.88 22.36 22.52
N GLN A 77 9.21 23.19 23.51
CA GLN A 77 8.45 24.40 23.86
C GLN A 77 8.65 25.58 22.90
N THR A 78 9.84 25.70 22.29
CA THR A 78 10.17 26.87 21.45
C THR A 78 9.81 26.71 19.97
N SER A 79 9.47 25.50 19.51
CA SER A 79 8.98 25.28 18.14
C SER A 79 7.45 25.36 18.10
N GLU A 80 6.93 26.29 17.31
CA GLU A 80 5.49 26.46 17.10
C GLU A 80 4.87 25.20 16.46
N GLU A 81 5.58 24.59 15.51
CA GLU A 81 5.16 23.37 14.82
C GLU A 81 5.10 22.19 15.78
N MET A 82 6.11 22.05 16.65
CA MET A 82 6.11 20.99 17.66
C MET A 82 4.98 21.17 18.67
N GLN A 83 4.72 22.40 19.10
CA GLN A 83 3.57 22.71 19.97
C GLN A 83 2.24 22.42 19.28
N ALA A 84 2.13 22.69 17.98
CA ALA A 84 0.95 22.30 17.20
C ALA A 84 0.79 20.78 17.10
N ALA A 85 1.88 20.05 16.85
CA ALA A 85 1.88 18.59 16.79
C ALA A 85 1.49 17.95 18.13
N ILE A 86 1.98 18.48 19.26
CA ILE A 86 1.63 18.00 20.60
C ILE A 86 0.14 18.24 20.89
N ARG A 87 -0.38 19.44 20.62
CA ARG A 87 -1.82 19.74 20.81
C ARG A 87 -2.69 18.82 19.95
N LEU A 88 -2.30 18.59 18.71
CA LEU A 88 -2.98 17.67 17.82
C LEU A 88 -2.96 16.24 18.36
N ALA A 89 -1.82 15.79 18.89
CA ALA A 89 -1.71 14.46 19.46
C ALA A 89 -2.66 14.26 20.66
N GLU A 90 -2.79 15.27 21.52
CA GLU A 90 -3.73 15.27 22.65
C GLU A 90 -5.18 15.27 22.18
N GLN A 91 -5.53 16.14 21.21
CA GLN A 91 -6.87 16.21 20.62
C GLN A 91 -7.31 14.89 19.99
N LEU A 92 -6.41 14.23 19.24
CA LEU A 92 -6.68 12.94 18.62
C LEU A 92 -6.89 11.84 19.66
N ALA A 93 -6.07 11.85 20.72
CA ALA A 93 -6.23 10.88 21.80
C ALA A 93 -7.56 11.08 22.55
N ASP A 94 -8.09 12.31 22.60
CA ASP A 94 -9.40 12.65 23.19
C ASP A 94 -10.58 12.35 22.27
N ALA A 95 -10.40 12.49 20.95
CA ALA A 95 -11.46 12.28 19.97
C ALA A 95 -11.86 10.80 19.80
N VAL A 96 -10.97 9.87 20.14
CA VAL A 96 -11.23 8.43 20.02
C VAL A 96 -11.53 7.85 21.40
N HIS A 97 -12.70 7.22 21.56
CA HIS A 97 -13.18 6.67 22.83
C HIS A 97 -12.57 5.31 23.23
N GLN A 98 -11.49 4.89 22.56
CA GLN A 98 -10.84 3.59 22.78
C GLN A 98 -9.39 3.72 23.23
N ALA A 99 -8.79 2.58 23.59
CA ALA A 99 -7.37 2.47 23.89
C ALA A 99 -6.51 2.75 22.65
N VAL A 100 -5.93 3.94 22.55
CA VAL A 100 -5.10 4.39 21.42
C VAL A 100 -3.70 4.80 21.85
N SER A 101 -2.76 4.73 20.91
CA SER A 101 -1.45 5.36 21.01
C SER A 101 -1.31 6.41 19.93
N VAL A 102 -1.07 7.65 20.34
CA VAL A 102 -0.79 8.77 19.43
C VAL A 102 0.67 9.17 19.56
N GLN A 103 1.39 9.30 18.45
CA GLN A 103 2.82 9.54 18.42
C GLN A 103 3.13 10.78 17.58
N VAL A 104 4.11 11.56 18.01
CA VAL A 104 4.67 12.68 17.24
C VAL A 104 6.06 12.30 16.78
N GLY A 105 6.24 12.17 15.47
CA GLY A 105 7.51 11.87 14.83
C GLY A 105 8.15 13.09 14.18
N VAL A 106 9.47 13.09 14.08
CA VAL A 106 10.25 14.06 13.28
C VAL A 106 11.13 13.34 12.28
N PRO A 107 11.38 13.91 11.09
CA PRO A 107 12.33 13.34 10.14
C PRO A 107 13.76 13.40 10.71
N ALA A 108 14.48 12.28 10.68
CA ALA A 108 15.84 12.16 11.17
C ALA A 108 16.67 11.20 10.31
N GLY A 109 17.27 11.74 9.23
CA GLY A 109 17.97 10.95 8.23
C GLY A 109 16.97 10.27 7.30
N ASP A 110 17.02 8.94 7.24
CA ASP A 110 16.18 8.05 6.44
C ASP A 110 14.99 7.46 7.21
N GLU A 111 14.78 7.88 8.46
CA GLU A 111 13.71 7.40 9.34
C GLU A 111 12.95 8.56 10.01
N ALA A 112 11.73 8.28 10.46
CA ALA A 112 10.98 9.12 11.39
C ALA A 112 11.25 8.65 12.82
N VAL A 113 11.53 9.59 13.73
CA VAL A 113 11.80 9.29 15.15
C VAL A 113 10.72 9.89 16.03
N VAL A 114 10.11 9.06 16.87
CA VAL A 114 9.08 9.50 17.83
C VAL A 114 9.73 10.30 18.96
N VAL A 115 9.26 11.54 19.16
CA VAL A 115 9.77 12.47 20.18
C VAL A 115 8.75 12.78 21.28
N PHE A 116 7.48 12.50 21.03
CA PHE A 116 6.40 12.64 22.00
C PHE A 116 5.33 11.59 21.73
N ALA A 117 4.61 11.15 22.76
CA ALA A 117 3.52 10.20 22.61
C ALA A 117 2.47 10.38 23.71
N VAL A 118 1.21 10.13 23.35
CA VAL A 118 0.08 9.99 24.28
C VAL A 118 -0.40 8.54 24.16
N ASP A 119 -0.12 7.71 25.18
CA ASP A 119 -0.50 6.29 25.18
C ASP A 119 -1.60 6.01 26.22
N ARG A 120 -2.81 5.76 25.72
CA ARG A 120 -4.01 5.41 26.51
C ARG A 120 -4.28 3.91 26.51
N ARG A 121 -3.37 3.09 25.96
CA ARG A 121 -3.54 1.64 25.95
C ARG A 121 -3.37 1.04 27.36
N PRO A 122 -4.14 -0.02 27.70
CA PRO A 122 -3.91 -0.80 28.92
C PRO A 122 -2.48 -1.33 28.97
N ASN A 123 -1.90 -1.48 30.17
CA ASN A 123 -0.50 -1.94 30.33
C ASN A 123 -0.20 -3.26 29.59
N GLN A 124 -1.17 -4.16 29.45
CA GLN A 124 -1.01 -5.45 28.78
C GLN A 124 -0.89 -5.32 27.25
N GLU A 125 -1.35 -4.21 26.68
CA GLU A 125 -1.32 -3.93 25.24
C GLU A 125 -0.17 -2.98 24.84
N ARG A 126 0.65 -2.56 25.82
CA ARG A 126 1.79 -1.69 25.55
C ARG A 126 2.97 -2.52 25.08
N ASP A 127 3.63 -2.05 24.04
CA ASP A 127 4.87 -2.63 23.56
C ASP A 127 5.93 -2.63 24.67
N ALA A 128 6.75 -3.69 24.72
CA ALA A 128 7.89 -3.75 25.64
C ALA A 128 8.97 -2.69 25.31
N ARG A 129 8.92 -2.11 24.11
CA ARG A 129 9.85 -1.07 23.65
C ARG A 129 9.34 0.32 24.02
N PRO A 130 10.22 1.26 24.39
CA PRO A 130 9.82 2.63 24.65
C PRO A 130 9.26 3.28 23.39
N LEU A 131 8.12 3.97 23.53
CA LEU A 131 7.50 4.72 22.44
C LEU A 131 8.36 5.89 21.98
N ILE A 132 8.94 6.64 22.93
CA ILE A 132 9.85 7.75 22.62
C ILE A 132 11.19 7.16 22.19
N GLY A 133 11.70 7.63 21.05
CA GLY A 133 12.89 7.11 20.39
C GLY A 133 12.61 5.98 19.39
N ALA A 134 11.37 5.49 19.30
CA ALA A 134 10.98 4.54 18.26
C ALA A 134 11.24 5.12 16.87
N ARG A 135 11.74 4.27 15.96
CA ARG A 135 12.15 4.64 14.60
C ARG A 135 11.28 3.91 13.58
N PHE A 136 10.83 4.64 12.56
CA PHE A 136 9.96 4.12 11.51
C PHE A 136 10.53 4.45 10.13
N PRO A 137 10.51 3.52 9.16
CA PRO A 137 10.99 3.79 7.81
C PRO A 137 10.17 4.89 7.13
N LEU A 138 10.84 5.84 6.46
CA LEU A 138 10.17 6.94 5.75
C LEU A 138 9.33 6.49 4.55
N THR A 139 9.62 5.32 3.98
CA THR A 139 9.00 4.86 2.72
C THR A 139 7.84 3.90 2.90
N SER A 140 7.70 3.22 4.04
CA SER A 140 6.64 2.22 4.25
C SER A 140 5.67 2.56 5.37
N SER A 141 6.11 3.27 6.41
CA SER A 141 5.25 3.57 7.56
C SER A 141 4.34 4.78 7.31
N ALA A 142 3.17 4.84 7.94
CA ALA A 142 2.29 6.02 7.83
C ALA A 142 2.99 7.28 8.35
N LEU A 143 3.63 7.19 9.54
CA LEU A 143 4.37 8.29 10.15
C LEU A 143 5.52 8.76 9.24
N GLY A 144 6.24 7.82 8.65
CA GLY A 144 7.32 8.07 7.72
C GLY A 144 6.87 8.75 6.42
N LYS A 145 5.81 8.22 5.80
CA LYS A 145 5.21 8.81 4.58
C LYS A 145 4.68 10.22 4.85
N ALA A 146 4.08 10.46 6.02
CA ALA A 146 3.65 11.80 6.42
C ALA A 146 4.86 12.77 6.52
N CYS A 147 5.94 12.37 7.20
CA CYS A 147 7.20 13.11 7.24
C CYS A 147 7.74 13.42 5.83
N LEU A 148 7.78 12.40 4.96
CA LEU A 148 8.37 12.48 3.62
C LEU A 148 7.50 13.27 2.61
N SER A 149 6.20 13.41 2.85
CA SER A 149 5.26 14.06 1.93
C SER A 149 5.57 15.54 1.63
N GLY A 150 6.29 16.23 2.51
CA GLY A 150 6.74 17.60 2.31
C GLY A 150 8.12 17.76 1.70
N SER A 151 8.82 16.67 1.44
CA SER A 151 10.16 16.70 0.87
C SER A 151 10.13 16.93 -0.63
N SER A 152 11.24 17.43 -1.16
CA SER A 152 11.47 17.55 -2.59
C SER A 152 11.61 16.17 -3.26
N GLU A 153 11.31 16.09 -4.56
CA GLU A 153 11.46 14.84 -5.33
C GLU A 153 12.90 14.27 -5.28
N GLN A 154 13.91 15.14 -5.14
CA GLN A 154 15.31 14.71 -4.99
C GLN A 154 15.56 13.99 -3.66
N GLU A 155 15.02 14.53 -2.57
CA GLU A 155 15.11 13.92 -1.23
C GLU A 155 14.33 12.62 -1.16
N ILE A 156 13.11 12.58 -1.72
CA ILE A 156 12.31 11.35 -1.79
C ILE A 156 13.08 10.27 -2.54
N ARG A 157 13.69 10.59 -3.69
CA ARG A 157 14.54 9.64 -4.43
C ARG A 157 15.77 9.21 -3.64
N HIS A 158 16.37 10.10 -2.84
CA HIS A 158 17.51 9.76 -2.00
C HIS A 158 17.13 8.76 -0.90
N VAL A 159 16.05 9.04 -0.16
CA VAL A 159 15.52 8.17 0.90
C VAL A 159 15.08 6.83 0.31
N TRP A 160 14.36 6.83 -0.81
CA TRP A 160 13.94 5.61 -1.49
C TRP A 160 15.13 4.73 -1.90
N ARG A 161 16.20 5.30 -2.48
CA ARG A 161 17.39 4.54 -2.88
C ARG A 161 18.13 3.89 -1.70
N SER A 162 18.00 4.47 -0.51
CA SER A 162 18.59 3.95 0.72
C SER A 162 17.70 2.88 1.39
N SER A 163 16.39 2.89 1.12
CA SER A 163 15.48 1.79 1.46
C SER A 163 15.60 0.65 0.44
N THR A 164 15.30 -0.62 0.78
CA THR A 164 15.38 -1.77 -0.14
C THR A 164 14.63 -1.49 -1.47
N PRO A 165 15.31 -1.03 -2.54
CA PRO A 165 14.62 -0.27 -3.59
C PRO A 165 14.20 -1.19 -4.73
N SER A 166 12.93 -1.09 -5.13
CA SER A 166 12.43 -1.66 -6.39
C SER A 166 11.72 -0.58 -7.20
N PHE A 167 11.71 -0.72 -8.53
CA PHE A 167 11.00 0.22 -9.41
C PHE A 167 9.50 0.29 -9.08
N LEU A 168 8.90 -0.86 -8.76
CA LEU A 168 7.51 -0.95 -8.34
C LEU A 168 7.28 -0.16 -7.03
N HIS A 169 8.15 -0.36 -6.04
CA HIS A 169 8.10 0.34 -4.76
C HIS A 169 8.28 1.86 -4.92
N TRP A 170 9.18 2.34 -5.80
CA TRP A 170 9.30 3.77 -6.09
C TRP A 170 7.97 4.38 -6.53
N ARG A 171 7.31 3.71 -7.47
CA ARG A 171 6.10 4.22 -8.11
C ARG A 171 4.91 4.18 -7.17
N GLU A 172 4.79 3.12 -6.38
CA GLU A 172 3.79 3.02 -5.32
C GLU A 172 3.98 4.14 -4.30
N LEU A 173 5.20 4.28 -3.75
CA LEU A 173 5.54 5.36 -2.82
C LEU A 173 5.21 6.75 -3.39
N HIS A 174 5.58 6.99 -4.65
CA HIS A 174 5.29 8.27 -5.31
C HIS A 174 3.79 8.58 -5.35
N TRP A 175 2.95 7.59 -5.65
CA TRP A 175 1.49 7.75 -5.66
C TRP A 175 0.90 7.88 -4.27
N GLU A 176 1.38 7.12 -3.29
CA GLU A 176 0.97 7.28 -1.90
C GLU A 176 1.35 8.66 -1.35
N LEU A 177 2.54 9.17 -1.64
CA LEU A 177 2.94 10.53 -1.23
C LEU A 177 2.11 11.61 -1.91
N LYS A 178 1.69 11.41 -3.17
CA LYS A 178 0.70 12.28 -3.83
C LYS A 178 -0.65 12.22 -3.13
N GLU A 179 -1.14 11.04 -2.76
CA GLU A 179 -2.36 10.88 -1.95
C GLU A 179 -2.23 11.66 -0.64
N VAL A 180 -1.11 11.51 0.10
CA VAL A 180 -0.87 12.26 1.35
C VAL A 180 -0.85 13.77 1.11
N ARG A 181 -0.24 14.25 0.01
CA ARG A 181 -0.22 15.67 -0.34
C ARG A 181 -1.61 16.21 -0.70
N GLN A 182 -2.49 15.39 -1.29
CA GLN A 182 -3.84 15.78 -1.70
C GLN A 182 -4.86 15.68 -0.55
N TRP A 183 -4.79 14.60 0.23
CA TRP A 183 -5.78 14.24 1.25
C TRP A 183 -5.34 14.58 2.67
N GLY A 184 -4.04 14.81 2.88
CA GLY A 184 -3.46 15.19 4.17
C GLY A 184 -3.15 14.01 5.08
N VAL A 185 -3.59 12.79 4.76
CA VAL A 185 -3.44 11.61 5.63
C VAL A 185 -2.64 10.52 4.94
N ALA A 186 -1.65 9.99 5.65
CA ALA A 186 -0.93 8.77 5.33
C ALA A 186 -1.56 7.58 6.04
N PHE A 187 -1.57 6.44 5.36
CA PHE A 187 -2.15 5.19 5.85
C PHE A 187 -1.13 4.06 5.85
N GLU A 188 -1.23 3.19 6.83
CA GLU A 188 -0.47 1.94 6.94
C GLU A 188 -1.35 0.88 7.61
N ALA A 189 -1.40 -0.30 7.03
CA ALA A 189 -1.95 -1.50 7.65
C ALA A 189 -0.78 -2.39 8.11
N ASP A 190 -0.68 -2.61 9.41
CA ASP A 190 0.29 -3.52 10.03
C ASP A 190 -0.46 -4.80 10.41
N GLU A 191 -0.67 -5.66 9.43
CA GLU A 191 -1.41 -6.92 9.58
C GLU A 191 -0.75 -7.84 10.61
N ALA A 192 0.58 -7.85 10.67
CA ALA A 192 1.34 -8.66 11.63
C ALA A 192 1.01 -8.29 13.08
N GLN A 193 0.69 -7.02 13.35
CA GLN A 193 0.27 -6.55 14.67
C GLN A 193 -1.25 -6.38 14.81
N GLY A 194 -2.01 -6.57 13.73
CA GLY A 194 -3.44 -6.30 13.69
C GLY A 194 -3.78 -4.83 13.96
N ARG A 195 -2.97 -3.90 13.44
CA ARG A 195 -3.12 -2.45 13.68
C ARG A 195 -3.23 -1.66 12.38
N TYR A 196 -4.01 -0.58 12.42
CA TYR A 196 -3.94 0.49 11.44
C TYR A 196 -3.18 1.68 12.02
N ARG A 197 -2.40 2.37 11.19
CA ARG A 197 -1.81 3.66 11.52
C ARG A 197 -2.24 4.70 10.51
N LEU A 198 -2.76 5.80 11.04
CA LEU A 198 -3.07 7.01 10.28
C LEU A 198 -2.09 8.09 10.72
N ALA A 199 -1.52 8.85 9.79
CA ALA A 199 -0.59 9.91 10.13
C ALA A 199 -0.79 11.16 9.29
N VAL A 200 -0.49 12.31 9.87
CA VAL A 200 -0.64 13.61 9.21
C VAL A 200 0.63 14.45 9.33
N PRO A 201 1.04 15.18 8.28
CA PRO A 201 2.16 16.08 8.35
C PRO A 201 1.78 17.38 9.07
N VAL A 202 2.67 17.85 9.93
CA VAL A 202 2.65 19.20 10.50
C VAL A 202 3.71 20.01 9.79
N ARG A 203 3.26 20.97 8.97
CA ARG A 203 4.10 21.75 8.07
C ARG A 203 4.51 23.08 8.68
N ASN A 204 5.72 23.54 8.37
CA ASN A 204 6.15 24.90 8.66
C ASN A 204 5.58 25.89 7.61
N ALA A 205 5.86 27.18 7.79
CA ALA A 205 5.42 28.24 6.86
C ALA A 205 5.95 28.11 5.43
N LEU A 206 7.01 27.30 5.20
CA LEU A 206 7.59 27.01 3.88
C LEU A 206 6.93 25.79 3.21
N GLY A 207 6.02 25.09 3.90
CA GLY A 207 5.37 23.87 3.43
C GLY A 207 6.16 22.58 3.69
N GLU A 208 7.34 22.67 4.30
CA GLU A 208 8.17 21.53 4.68
C GLU A 208 7.57 20.84 5.92
N THR A 209 7.67 19.51 5.98
CA THR A 209 7.17 18.76 7.14
C THR A 209 8.13 18.87 8.31
N ALA A 210 7.75 19.60 9.36
CA ALA A 210 8.55 19.78 10.58
C ALA A 210 8.35 18.64 11.59
N ALA A 211 7.15 18.06 11.61
CA ALA A 211 6.78 16.90 12.41
C ALA A 211 5.64 16.15 11.71
N ALA A 212 5.32 14.95 12.17
CA ALA A 212 4.11 14.23 11.81
C ALA A 212 3.43 13.68 13.05
N VAL A 213 2.11 13.62 13.05
CA VAL A 213 1.32 13.04 14.16
C VAL A 213 0.65 11.79 13.63
N SER A 214 0.85 10.65 14.29
CA SER A 214 0.20 9.39 13.96
C SER A 214 -0.68 8.89 15.09
N ILE A 215 -1.75 8.20 14.75
CA ILE A 215 -2.61 7.45 15.67
C ILE A 215 -2.61 5.98 15.26
N GLU A 216 -2.43 5.10 16.24
CA GLU A 216 -2.53 3.65 16.09
C GLU A 216 -3.89 3.17 16.59
N LEU A 217 -4.59 2.44 15.72
CA LEU A 217 -5.94 1.90 15.93
C LEU A 217 -5.90 0.37 15.75
N LYS A 218 -6.81 -0.36 16.39
CA LYS A 218 -6.93 -1.80 16.18
C LYS A 218 -7.63 -2.06 14.85
N MET A 219 -7.30 -3.13 14.15
CA MET A 219 -8.06 -3.51 12.96
C MET A 219 -9.51 -3.88 13.27
N GLN A 220 -9.82 -4.24 14.52
CA GLN A 220 -11.19 -4.50 14.99
C GLN A 220 -11.95 -3.23 15.41
N THR A 221 -11.35 -2.03 15.28
CA THR A 221 -12.02 -0.77 15.57
C THR A 221 -13.24 -0.61 14.64
N GLU A 222 -14.37 -0.14 15.19
CA GLU A 222 -15.58 0.10 14.40
C GLU A 222 -15.36 1.14 13.30
N GLU A 223 -15.97 0.93 12.13
CA GLU A 223 -15.76 1.79 10.96
C GLU A 223 -16.07 3.26 11.26
N GLY A 224 -17.15 3.55 12.00
CA GLY A 224 -17.51 4.93 12.37
C GLY A 224 -16.41 5.64 13.18
N GLU A 225 -15.67 4.91 14.01
CA GLU A 225 -14.54 5.46 14.75
C GLU A 225 -13.32 5.68 13.86
N LEU A 226 -13.02 4.76 12.92
CA LEU A 226 -11.97 4.93 11.92
C LEU A 226 -12.23 6.18 11.07
N GLN A 227 -13.48 6.36 10.62
CA GLN A 227 -13.91 7.53 9.86
C GLN A 227 -13.78 8.83 10.68
N SER A 228 -14.14 8.80 11.96
CA SER A 228 -14.01 9.95 12.88
C SER A 228 -12.54 10.35 13.10
N ALA A 229 -11.67 9.37 13.34
CA ALA A 229 -10.23 9.59 13.48
C ALA A 229 -9.63 10.21 12.20
N PHE A 230 -9.98 9.66 11.04
CA PHE A 230 -9.54 10.16 9.75
C PHE A 230 -10.04 11.59 9.49
N ARG A 231 -11.30 11.91 9.87
CA ARG A 231 -11.89 13.27 9.82
C ARG A 231 -11.11 14.28 10.63
N THR A 232 -10.91 13.95 11.90
CA THR A 232 -10.18 14.81 12.84
C THR A 232 -8.77 15.09 12.32
N LEU A 233 -8.06 14.05 11.87
CA LEU A 233 -6.73 14.19 11.28
C LEU A 233 -6.71 15.13 10.06
N SER A 234 -7.64 14.94 9.13
CA SER A 234 -7.67 15.71 7.89
C SER A 234 -8.00 17.19 8.12
N GLU A 235 -8.91 17.48 9.04
CA GLU A 235 -9.29 18.86 9.42
C GLU A 235 -8.10 19.62 10.05
N CYS A 236 -7.28 18.94 10.85
CA CYS A 236 -6.19 19.57 11.61
C CYS A 236 -4.96 19.95 10.79
N THR A 237 -4.74 19.36 9.60
CA THR A 237 -3.53 19.65 8.79
C THR A 237 -3.52 21.03 8.13
N GLY A 238 -4.60 21.81 8.24
CA GLY A 238 -4.69 23.07 7.51
C GLY A 238 -4.59 22.89 5.99
N SER A 239 -4.69 21.65 5.49
CA SER A 239 -5.04 21.29 4.11
C SER A 239 -6.45 21.82 3.89
N GLY A 240 -6.52 23.13 3.72
CA GLY A 240 -7.71 23.93 3.83
C GLY A 240 -8.83 23.28 3.05
N ILE A 241 -9.92 23.10 3.77
CA ILE A 241 -11.28 22.89 3.27
C ILE A 241 -11.75 24.11 2.42
N GLY A 242 -10.88 25.09 2.14
CA GLY A 242 -11.14 26.31 1.39
C GLY A 242 -10.76 26.27 -0.10
N GLY A 243 -10.94 25.11 -0.76
CA GLY A 243 -10.81 24.97 -2.22
C GLY A 243 -12.05 24.34 -2.85
N THR A 244 -13.24 24.55 -2.28
CA THR A 244 -14.49 23.87 -2.65
C THR A 244 -15.13 24.36 -3.95
N GLN A 245 -14.75 25.55 -4.46
CA GLN A 245 -15.34 26.10 -5.69
C GLN A 245 -14.47 25.94 -6.94
N ALA A 246 -13.15 26.16 -6.87
CA ALA A 246 -12.31 26.19 -8.07
C ALA A 246 -12.13 24.81 -8.75
N ALA A 247 -12.23 23.70 -8.00
CA ALA A 247 -12.18 22.35 -8.56
C ALA A 247 -13.51 21.94 -9.22
N ASN A 248 -14.64 22.40 -8.67
CA ASN A 248 -15.98 22.16 -9.21
C ASN A 248 -16.16 22.77 -10.61
N ASP A 249 -15.60 23.96 -10.84
CA ASP A 249 -15.68 24.63 -12.16
C ASP A 249 -14.82 23.96 -13.26
N ARG A 250 -13.93 23.02 -12.89
CA ARG A 250 -12.96 22.40 -13.82
C ARG A 250 -13.21 20.93 -14.13
N GLY A 251 -14.36 20.37 -13.77
CA GLY A 251 -14.71 18.99 -14.14
C GLY A 251 -13.91 17.92 -13.39
N LEU A 252 -13.65 18.12 -12.10
CA LEU A 252 -12.88 17.20 -11.24
C LEU A 252 -13.34 15.73 -11.40
N VAL A 253 -12.37 14.81 -11.53
CA VAL A 253 -12.61 13.36 -11.55
C VAL A 253 -12.07 12.70 -10.29
N PHE A 254 -12.88 11.87 -9.64
CA PHE A 254 -12.43 11.02 -8.53
C PHE A 254 -12.13 9.61 -9.05
N VAL A 255 -10.95 9.09 -8.73
CA VAL A 255 -10.47 7.77 -9.14
C VAL A 255 -10.16 6.94 -7.89
N SER A 256 -10.95 5.89 -7.65
CA SER A 256 -10.73 4.94 -6.56
C SER A 256 -10.24 3.61 -7.12
N LEU A 257 -9.02 3.24 -6.76
CA LEU A 257 -8.46 1.91 -7.00
C LEU A 257 -8.35 1.12 -5.68
N PRO A 258 -8.48 -0.21 -5.70
CA PRO A 258 -8.31 -1.05 -4.52
C PRO A 258 -6.92 -0.92 -3.92
N ASN A 259 -5.88 -0.92 -4.76
CA ASN A 259 -4.49 -0.79 -4.35
C ASN A 259 -3.60 -0.19 -5.47
N PHE A 260 -2.38 0.21 -5.09
CA PHE A 260 -1.35 0.72 -6.00
C PHE A 260 -0.14 -0.23 -6.16
N HIS A 261 -0.16 -1.41 -5.54
CA HIS A 261 1.00 -2.29 -5.50
C HIS A 261 1.25 -3.06 -6.81
N SER A 262 0.26 -3.18 -7.70
CA SER A 262 0.42 -3.92 -8.96
C SER A 262 0.99 -3.07 -10.10
N GLN A 263 1.79 -3.69 -10.96
CA GLN A 263 2.33 -3.06 -12.17
C GLN A 263 1.20 -2.54 -13.08
N LYS A 264 0.07 -3.26 -13.12
CA LYS A 264 -1.15 -2.89 -13.83
C LYS A 264 -1.84 -1.65 -13.21
N ALA A 265 -1.97 -1.57 -11.89
CA ALA A 265 -2.56 -0.41 -11.21
C ALA A 265 -1.75 0.88 -11.45
N LEU A 266 -0.43 0.79 -11.29
CA LEU A 266 0.46 1.91 -11.55
C LEU A 266 0.41 2.37 -13.01
N ALA A 267 0.25 1.44 -13.95
CA ALA A 267 0.07 1.75 -15.35
C ALA A 267 -1.23 2.53 -15.65
N TYR A 268 -2.32 2.26 -14.93
CA TYR A 268 -3.54 3.07 -15.02
C TYR A 268 -3.27 4.49 -14.57
N LEU A 269 -2.70 4.65 -13.36
CA LEU A 269 -2.44 5.96 -12.76
C LEU A 269 -1.54 6.84 -13.62
N GLN A 270 -0.50 6.26 -14.23
CA GLN A 270 0.36 6.95 -15.19
C GLN A 270 -0.41 7.46 -16.40
N THR A 271 -1.31 6.63 -16.92
CA THR A 271 -2.12 6.98 -18.10
C THR A 271 -3.15 8.04 -17.74
N PHE A 272 -3.78 7.92 -16.57
CA PHE A 272 -4.66 8.93 -16.00
C PHE A 272 -3.93 10.27 -15.81
N GLU A 273 -2.76 10.28 -15.19
CA GLU A 273 -1.96 11.50 -15.00
C GLU A 273 -1.58 12.17 -16.33
N ARG A 274 -1.30 11.38 -17.36
CA ARG A 274 -0.91 11.90 -18.68
C ARG A 274 -2.08 12.41 -19.49
N GLU A 275 -3.24 11.75 -19.43
CA GLU A 275 -4.36 11.96 -20.36
C GLU A 275 -5.54 12.72 -19.75
N PHE A 276 -5.67 12.77 -18.42
CA PHE A 276 -6.63 13.69 -17.83
C PHE A 276 -6.16 15.13 -18.00
N GLU A 277 -6.85 15.86 -18.84
CA GLU A 277 -6.77 17.33 -18.90
C GLU A 277 -7.54 17.98 -17.72
N LEU A 278 -8.32 17.19 -17.00
CA LEU A 278 -9.14 17.58 -15.86
C LEU A 278 -8.40 17.33 -14.53
N PRO A 279 -8.69 18.10 -13.47
CA PRO A 279 -8.20 17.78 -12.14
C PRO A 279 -8.61 16.35 -11.73
N MET A 280 -7.71 15.61 -11.08
CA MET A 280 -7.95 14.24 -10.62
C MET A 280 -7.57 14.08 -9.15
N LEU A 281 -8.44 13.39 -8.40
CA LEU A 281 -8.15 12.85 -7.08
C LEU A 281 -8.07 11.34 -7.18
N ALA A 282 -6.87 10.76 -7.05
CA ALA A 282 -6.67 9.32 -7.06
C ALA A 282 -6.38 8.82 -5.64
N VAL A 283 -7.01 7.71 -5.24
CA VAL A 283 -6.82 7.08 -3.92
C VAL A 283 -6.63 5.58 -4.05
N THR A 284 -5.82 5.02 -3.15
CA THR A 284 -5.79 3.59 -2.86
C THR A 284 -6.63 3.28 -1.62
N SER A 285 -7.39 2.19 -1.68
CA SER A 285 -8.15 1.70 -0.53
C SER A 285 -7.39 0.68 0.30
N HIS A 286 -6.16 0.30 -0.12
CA HIS A 286 -5.37 -0.78 0.47
C HIS A 286 -6.16 -2.09 0.62
N ASP A 287 -7.03 -2.36 -0.37
CA ASP A 287 -8.00 -3.46 -0.38
C ASP A 287 -8.95 -3.48 0.85
N LEU A 288 -9.19 -2.33 1.49
CA LEU A 288 -10.13 -2.17 2.60
C LEU A 288 -11.44 -1.50 2.16
N GLU A 289 -12.57 -2.19 2.34
CA GLU A 289 -13.90 -1.71 1.96
C GLU A 289 -14.29 -0.41 2.70
N TRP A 290 -14.05 -0.36 4.02
CA TRP A 290 -14.36 0.81 4.83
C TRP A 290 -13.59 2.06 4.38
N LYS A 291 -12.34 1.89 3.95
CA LYS A 291 -11.47 2.98 3.47
C LYS A 291 -11.94 3.46 2.10
N GLN A 292 -12.36 2.53 1.23
CA GLN A 292 -12.95 2.85 -0.07
C GLN A 292 -14.22 3.71 0.08
N GLN A 293 -15.13 3.30 0.97
CA GLN A 293 -16.35 4.04 1.28
C GLN A 293 -16.00 5.42 1.86
N LEU A 294 -15.16 5.49 2.89
CA LEU A 294 -14.76 6.76 3.51
C LEU A 294 -14.22 7.79 2.50
N TYR A 295 -13.30 7.39 1.61
CA TYR A 295 -12.77 8.31 0.61
C TYR A 295 -13.81 8.74 -0.42
N LEU A 296 -14.74 7.85 -0.78
CA LEU A 296 -15.81 8.18 -1.70
C LEU A 296 -16.77 9.21 -1.11
N ASP A 297 -17.29 8.95 0.10
CA ASP A 297 -18.23 9.83 0.81
C ASP A 297 -17.64 11.24 0.90
N TRP A 298 -16.38 11.30 1.30
CA TRP A 298 -15.64 12.55 1.41
C TRP A 298 -15.43 13.23 0.08
N ALA A 299 -15.09 12.49 -0.96
CA ALA A 299 -14.93 13.09 -2.27
C ALA A 299 -16.22 13.75 -2.73
N LEU A 300 -17.33 13.02 -2.57
CA LEU A 300 -18.67 13.46 -2.94
C LEU A 300 -19.13 14.67 -2.12
N ASP A 301 -18.96 14.63 -0.80
CA ASP A 301 -19.42 15.70 0.10
C ASP A 301 -18.56 16.95 0.03
N ARG A 302 -17.23 16.80 -0.09
CA ARG A 302 -16.30 17.93 -0.02
C ARG A 302 -16.03 18.56 -1.37
N TRP A 303 -15.82 17.76 -2.41
CA TRP A 303 -15.39 18.29 -3.71
C TRP A 303 -16.42 18.12 -4.83
N GLY A 304 -17.43 17.25 -4.67
CA GLY A 304 -18.49 17.07 -5.67
C GLY A 304 -17.94 16.75 -7.07
N PRO A 305 -17.15 15.68 -7.24
CA PRO A 305 -16.53 15.36 -8.53
C PRO A 305 -17.59 15.25 -9.64
N SER A 306 -17.24 15.71 -10.83
CA SER A 306 -18.11 15.64 -12.00
C SER A 306 -18.19 14.24 -12.60
N CYS A 307 -17.29 13.33 -12.23
CA CYS A 307 -17.33 11.91 -12.57
C CYS A 307 -16.55 11.09 -11.54
N VAL A 308 -17.01 9.86 -11.30
CA VAL A 308 -16.32 8.85 -10.49
C VAL A 308 -15.85 7.70 -11.37
N ILE A 309 -14.59 7.32 -11.25
CA ILE A 309 -14.05 6.06 -11.78
C ILE A 309 -13.71 5.19 -10.58
N LEU A 310 -14.40 4.06 -10.46
CA LEU A 310 -14.31 3.23 -9.25
C LEU A 310 -14.10 1.78 -9.64
N SER A 311 -13.03 1.19 -9.11
CA SER A 311 -12.83 -0.25 -9.13
C SER A 311 -13.13 -0.81 -7.74
N PRO A 312 -14.20 -1.61 -7.55
CA PRO A 312 -14.63 -2.04 -6.23
C PRO A 312 -13.62 -2.99 -5.58
N VAL A 313 -13.38 -2.81 -4.28
CA VAL A 313 -12.63 -3.76 -3.46
C VAL A 313 -13.39 -5.09 -3.41
N ASN A 314 -14.67 -5.03 -3.04
CA ASN A 314 -15.58 -6.16 -2.94
C ASN A 314 -16.78 -5.96 -3.86
N ALA A 315 -16.99 -6.88 -4.80
CA ALA A 315 -18.05 -6.76 -5.78
C ALA A 315 -19.46 -6.88 -5.16
N ALA A 316 -19.63 -7.72 -4.13
CA ALA A 316 -20.92 -7.95 -3.48
C ALA A 316 -21.39 -6.75 -2.66
N ASN A 317 -20.45 -6.04 -2.02
CA ASN A 317 -20.76 -4.89 -1.17
C ASN A 317 -20.72 -3.56 -1.93
N SER A 318 -20.36 -3.58 -3.21
CA SER A 318 -20.24 -2.36 -4.03
C SER A 318 -21.56 -1.60 -4.29
N ASP A 319 -22.73 -2.14 -3.90
CA ASP A 319 -24.01 -1.43 -4.10
C ASP A 319 -24.10 -0.11 -3.32
N SER A 320 -23.54 -0.04 -2.11
CA SER A 320 -23.51 1.22 -1.34
C SER A 320 -22.73 2.30 -2.08
N LEU A 321 -21.55 1.96 -2.62
CA LEU A 321 -20.67 2.87 -3.34
C LEU A 321 -21.38 3.51 -4.54
N PHE A 322 -21.94 2.69 -5.43
CA PHE A 322 -22.59 3.21 -6.64
C PHE A 322 -23.96 3.85 -6.36
N ARG A 323 -24.67 3.41 -5.31
CA ARG A 323 -25.89 4.07 -4.85
C ARG A 323 -25.63 5.49 -4.39
N GLU A 324 -24.59 5.70 -3.60
CA GLU A 324 -24.25 7.03 -3.08
C GLU A 324 -23.85 8.01 -4.19
N VAL A 325 -23.04 7.54 -5.15
CA VAL A 325 -22.68 8.32 -6.33
C VAL A 325 -23.93 8.71 -7.14
N ARG A 326 -24.88 7.78 -7.29
CA ARG A 326 -26.17 8.04 -7.95
C ARG A 326 -27.00 9.07 -7.20
N GLU A 327 -27.12 8.95 -5.87
CA GLU A 327 -27.90 9.87 -5.03
C GLU A 327 -27.38 11.31 -5.12
N LYS A 328 -26.07 11.48 -5.36
CA LYS A 328 -25.43 12.78 -5.64
C LYS A 328 -25.55 13.26 -7.10
N ASN A 329 -26.21 12.49 -7.97
CA ASN A 329 -26.34 12.73 -9.42
C ASN A 329 -24.99 12.84 -10.16
N VAL A 330 -23.97 12.09 -9.69
CA VAL A 330 -22.66 12.03 -10.33
C VAL A 330 -22.59 10.80 -11.24
N PRO A 331 -22.09 10.90 -12.48
CA PRO A 331 -21.87 9.74 -13.32
C PRO A 331 -20.73 8.85 -12.78
N ALA A 332 -20.90 7.53 -12.88
CA ALA A 332 -19.94 6.55 -12.38
C ALA A 332 -19.51 5.57 -13.48
N ILE A 333 -18.20 5.30 -13.55
CA ILE A 333 -17.59 4.25 -14.38
C ILE A 333 -17.07 3.17 -13.44
N CYS A 334 -17.66 1.97 -13.52
CA CYS A 334 -17.08 0.79 -12.90
C CYS A 334 -15.85 0.35 -13.69
N PHE A 335 -14.70 0.26 -13.04
CA PHE A 335 -13.42 0.09 -13.72
C PHE A 335 -12.79 -1.25 -13.35
N GLN A 336 -12.44 -2.05 -14.36
CA GLN A 336 -11.67 -3.30 -14.29
C GLN A 336 -12.30 -4.46 -13.50
N ARG A 337 -12.67 -4.26 -12.23
CA ARG A 337 -13.33 -5.24 -11.37
C ARG A 337 -14.86 -5.08 -11.51
N PRO A 338 -15.60 -6.13 -11.95
CA PRO A 338 -17.05 -6.09 -12.03
C PRO A 338 -17.72 -5.76 -10.70
N SER A 339 -18.84 -5.05 -10.74
CA SER A 339 -19.69 -4.74 -9.60
C SER A 339 -21.02 -5.49 -9.70
N ARG A 340 -21.60 -5.87 -8.56
CA ARG A 340 -22.97 -6.41 -8.46
C ARG A 340 -24.05 -5.34 -8.32
N SER A 341 -23.68 -4.05 -8.30
CA SER A 341 -24.63 -2.97 -8.06
C SER A 341 -25.57 -2.73 -9.25
N ARG A 342 -26.85 -2.49 -8.93
CA ARG A 342 -27.86 -2.06 -9.92
C ARG A 342 -27.67 -0.61 -10.39
N PHE A 343 -26.88 0.18 -9.67
CA PHE A 343 -26.67 1.60 -9.95
C PHE A 343 -25.55 1.88 -10.96
N VAL A 344 -24.78 0.85 -11.33
CA VAL A 344 -23.76 0.93 -12.38
C VAL A 344 -24.43 1.07 -13.75
N ASP A 345 -23.95 2.01 -14.54
CA ASP A 345 -24.37 2.22 -15.95
C ASP A 345 -23.26 1.91 -16.95
N TYR A 346 -22.00 2.15 -16.55
CA TYR A 346 -20.83 2.06 -17.43
C TYR A 346 -19.77 1.16 -16.80
N PHE A 347 -19.16 0.31 -17.61
CA PHE A 347 -18.02 -0.51 -17.24
C PHE A 347 -16.91 -0.43 -18.28
N VAL A 348 -15.67 -0.31 -17.81
CA VAL A 348 -14.47 -0.34 -18.65
C VAL A 348 -13.53 -1.39 -18.09
N GLY A 349 -13.32 -2.48 -18.82
CA GLY A 349 -12.53 -3.59 -18.33
C GLY A 349 -12.54 -4.80 -19.23
N GLY A 350 -11.84 -5.85 -18.78
CA GLY A 350 -11.84 -7.14 -19.46
C GLY A 350 -13.00 -8.01 -19.10
N ASP A 351 -13.21 -9.05 -19.89
CA ASP A 351 -14.00 -10.20 -19.45
C ASP A 351 -13.06 -11.25 -18.85
N GLY A 352 -13.07 -11.39 -17.52
CA GLY A 352 -12.30 -12.43 -16.83
C GLY A 352 -12.55 -13.84 -17.37
N TYR A 353 -13.75 -14.10 -17.89
CA TYR A 353 -14.07 -15.38 -18.55
C TYR A 353 -13.14 -15.64 -19.75
N GLU A 354 -12.86 -14.63 -20.57
CA GLU A 354 -11.94 -14.78 -21.71
C GLU A 354 -10.53 -15.10 -21.24
N GLN A 355 -10.06 -14.44 -20.17
CA GLN A 355 -8.77 -14.75 -19.57
C GLN A 355 -8.72 -16.21 -19.10
N GLY A 356 -9.74 -16.69 -18.38
CA GLY A 356 -9.80 -18.07 -17.91
C GLY A 356 -9.83 -19.08 -19.06
N VAL A 357 -10.60 -18.81 -20.11
CA VAL A 357 -10.61 -19.64 -21.33
C VAL A 357 -9.21 -19.69 -21.95
N MET A 358 -8.54 -18.55 -22.15
CA MET A 358 -7.21 -18.51 -22.75
C MET A 358 -6.16 -19.29 -21.93
N GLN A 359 -6.18 -19.15 -20.60
CA GLN A 359 -5.26 -19.85 -19.71
C GLN A 359 -5.47 -21.37 -19.76
N MET A 360 -6.73 -21.82 -19.63
CA MET A 360 -7.03 -23.26 -19.58
C MET A 360 -6.89 -23.91 -20.96
N ASP A 361 -7.27 -23.23 -22.04
CA ASP A 361 -7.10 -23.72 -23.41
C ASP A 361 -5.62 -23.92 -23.75
N TYR A 362 -4.74 -23.01 -23.31
CA TYR A 362 -3.29 -23.18 -23.46
C TYR A 362 -2.78 -24.44 -22.76
N VAL A 363 -3.19 -24.66 -21.51
CA VAL A 363 -2.83 -25.87 -20.74
C VAL A 363 -3.39 -27.13 -21.40
N ALA A 364 -4.68 -27.13 -21.75
CA ALA A 364 -5.34 -28.26 -22.37
C ALA A 364 -4.67 -28.67 -23.68
N LYS A 365 -4.31 -27.70 -24.54
CA LYS A 365 -3.57 -27.96 -25.79
C LYS A 365 -2.18 -28.55 -25.53
N ARG A 366 -1.42 -27.98 -24.60
CA ARG A 366 -0.06 -28.45 -24.26
C ARG A 366 -0.05 -29.86 -23.68
N LEU A 367 -1.05 -30.18 -22.85
CA LEU A 367 -1.19 -31.50 -22.23
C LEU A 367 -1.99 -32.50 -23.09
N LYS A 368 -2.53 -32.08 -24.24
CA LYS A 368 -3.40 -32.89 -25.12
C LYS A 368 -4.69 -33.37 -24.42
N GLY A 369 -5.29 -32.49 -23.62
CA GLY A 369 -6.58 -32.72 -22.94
C GLY A 369 -6.53 -33.77 -21.84
N ARG A 370 -5.38 -33.99 -21.19
CA ARG A 370 -5.22 -34.93 -20.07
C ARG A 370 -4.29 -34.39 -18.98
N GLY A 371 -4.38 -34.91 -17.77
CA GLY A 371 -3.46 -34.58 -16.67
C GLY A 371 -4.14 -33.93 -15.47
N ARG A 372 -3.37 -33.63 -14.44
CA ARG A 372 -3.84 -32.98 -13.20
C ARG A 372 -3.41 -31.53 -13.16
N VAL A 373 -4.37 -30.63 -12.97
CA VAL A 373 -4.16 -29.17 -12.97
C VAL A 373 -4.52 -28.60 -11.60
N LEU A 374 -3.67 -27.77 -11.03
CA LEU A 374 -4.03 -26.91 -9.90
C LEU A 374 -4.40 -25.52 -10.43
N LEU A 375 -5.56 -25.02 -10.07
CA LEU A 375 -5.99 -23.66 -10.37
C LEU A 375 -5.98 -22.85 -9.08
N LEU A 376 -5.05 -21.92 -9.01
CA LEU A 376 -4.96 -20.91 -7.96
C LEU A 376 -5.74 -19.70 -8.45
N GLU A 377 -7.01 -19.67 -8.07
CA GLU A 377 -7.94 -18.61 -8.40
C GLU A 377 -7.61 -17.34 -7.60
N GLY A 378 -8.25 -16.24 -7.97
CA GLY A 378 -8.05 -14.97 -7.28
C GLY A 378 -8.83 -14.83 -5.98
N ASP A 379 -8.89 -13.58 -5.54
CA ASP A 379 -9.67 -13.17 -4.39
C ASP A 379 -11.16 -13.52 -4.57
N PRO A 380 -11.78 -14.27 -3.63
CA PRO A 380 -13.17 -14.71 -3.73
C PRO A 380 -14.20 -13.56 -3.68
N TYR A 381 -13.80 -12.36 -3.22
CA TYR A 381 -14.64 -11.17 -3.19
C TYR A 381 -14.57 -10.35 -4.49
N ASN A 382 -13.71 -10.76 -5.44
CA ASN A 382 -13.57 -10.13 -6.75
C ASN A 382 -14.27 -10.97 -7.83
N ASP A 383 -15.36 -10.43 -8.40
CA ASP A 383 -16.12 -11.12 -9.46
C ASP A 383 -15.35 -11.33 -10.77
N ASN A 384 -14.21 -10.65 -10.97
CA ASN A 384 -13.32 -11.00 -12.07
C ASN A 384 -12.70 -12.39 -11.87
N ALA A 385 -12.35 -12.77 -10.63
CA ALA A 385 -11.87 -14.10 -10.31
C ALA A 385 -12.97 -15.14 -10.60
N HIS A 386 -14.20 -14.88 -10.16
CA HIS A 386 -15.36 -15.74 -10.44
C HIS A 386 -15.60 -15.94 -11.95
N ASN A 387 -15.60 -14.85 -12.73
CA ASN A 387 -15.73 -14.93 -14.19
C ASN A 387 -14.60 -15.77 -14.82
N MET A 388 -13.37 -15.60 -14.33
CA MET A 388 -12.20 -16.37 -14.78
C MET A 388 -12.34 -17.87 -14.48
N SER A 389 -12.80 -18.22 -13.28
CA SER A 389 -13.09 -19.60 -12.89
C SER A 389 -14.14 -20.26 -13.79
N MET A 390 -15.21 -19.54 -14.14
CA MET A 390 -16.19 -20.02 -15.13
C MET A 390 -15.53 -20.27 -16.50
N GLY A 391 -14.61 -19.41 -16.90
CA GLY A 391 -13.80 -19.58 -18.12
C GLY A 391 -12.99 -20.87 -18.09
N HIS A 392 -12.24 -21.12 -17.01
CA HIS A 392 -11.49 -22.36 -16.83
C HIS A 392 -12.39 -23.60 -16.88
N GLN A 393 -13.50 -23.57 -16.13
CA GLN A 393 -14.47 -24.67 -16.09
C GLN A 393 -15.08 -24.96 -17.46
N SER A 394 -15.33 -23.93 -18.28
CA SER A 394 -15.89 -24.11 -19.63
C SER A 394 -14.99 -24.92 -20.57
N VAL A 395 -13.66 -24.79 -20.42
CA VAL A 395 -12.67 -25.57 -21.17
C VAL A 395 -12.50 -26.95 -20.54
N LEU A 396 -12.46 -27.03 -19.21
CA LEU A 396 -12.31 -28.30 -18.50
C LEU A 396 -13.43 -29.30 -18.83
N LYS A 397 -14.70 -28.83 -18.93
CA LYS A 397 -15.85 -29.67 -19.31
C LYS A 397 -15.67 -30.39 -20.65
N GLN A 398 -14.82 -29.86 -21.55
CA GLN A 398 -14.53 -30.50 -22.84
C GLN A 398 -13.54 -31.68 -22.71
N HIS A 399 -12.93 -31.85 -21.53
CA HIS A 399 -11.86 -32.81 -21.26
C HIS A 399 -12.02 -33.57 -19.93
N GLU A 400 -13.21 -33.51 -19.31
CA GLU A 400 -13.47 -34.00 -17.95
C GLU A 400 -13.14 -35.50 -17.74
N ASP A 401 -13.24 -36.32 -18.78
CA ASP A 401 -12.90 -37.74 -18.73
C ASP A 401 -11.40 -38.03 -18.48
N ARG A 402 -10.53 -37.06 -18.75
CA ARG A 402 -9.07 -37.27 -18.81
C ARG A 402 -8.25 -36.20 -18.09
N MET A 403 -8.86 -35.07 -17.78
CA MET A 403 -8.22 -33.95 -17.09
C MET A 403 -8.93 -33.70 -15.76
N GLN A 404 -8.15 -33.70 -14.68
CA GLN A 404 -8.63 -33.42 -13.34
C GLN A 404 -8.12 -32.05 -12.91
N ALA A 405 -8.96 -31.27 -12.23
CA ALA A 405 -8.62 -29.94 -11.80
C ALA A 405 -9.02 -29.73 -10.34
N GLU A 406 -8.16 -29.04 -9.60
CA GLU A 406 -8.38 -28.64 -8.22
C GLU A 406 -8.37 -27.10 -8.17
N PHE A 407 -9.43 -26.50 -7.65
CA PHE A 407 -9.61 -25.04 -7.60
C PHE A 407 -9.44 -24.56 -6.18
N ILE A 408 -8.54 -23.60 -5.97
CA ILE A 408 -8.23 -23.01 -4.67
C ILE A 408 -8.30 -21.49 -4.81
N SER A 409 -9.17 -20.85 -4.05
CA SER A 409 -9.23 -19.38 -3.98
C SER A 409 -8.06 -18.84 -3.17
N VAL A 410 -7.44 -17.76 -3.66
CA VAL A 410 -6.30 -17.11 -2.99
C VAL A 410 -6.69 -15.68 -2.62
N PRO A 411 -7.05 -15.41 -1.35
CA PRO A 411 -7.38 -14.08 -0.87
C PRO A 411 -6.30 -13.05 -1.20
N LEU A 412 -6.73 -11.81 -1.51
CA LEU A 412 -5.87 -10.67 -1.84
C LEU A 412 -4.91 -10.91 -3.01
N TRP A 413 -5.10 -11.98 -3.80
CA TRP A 413 -4.17 -12.40 -4.85
C TRP A 413 -2.73 -12.58 -4.32
N SER A 414 -2.63 -13.02 -3.06
CA SER A 414 -1.39 -13.02 -2.28
C SER A 414 -0.35 -14.02 -2.82
N LYS A 415 0.88 -13.55 -2.99
CA LYS A 415 2.03 -14.39 -3.36
C LYS A 415 2.42 -15.32 -2.21
N GLU A 416 2.43 -14.80 -0.99
CA GLU A 416 2.78 -15.54 0.22
C GLU A 416 1.79 -16.66 0.49
N GLU A 417 0.49 -16.37 0.38
CA GLU A 417 -0.57 -17.39 0.51
C GLU A 417 -0.45 -18.44 -0.59
N THR A 418 -0.20 -18.01 -1.83
CA THR A 418 0.08 -18.92 -2.96
C THR A 418 1.24 -19.88 -2.64
N LYS A 419 2.33 -19.36 -2.08
CA LYS A 419 3.49 -20.18 -1.71
C LYS A 419 3.13 -21.20 -0.64
N MET A 420 2.42 -20.80 0.41
CA MET A 420 1.98 -21.70 1.48
C MET A 420 1.11 -22.84 0.94
N ILE A 421 0.12 -22.51 0.09
CA ILE A 421 -0.76 -23.51 -0.54
C ILE A 421 0.05 -24.50 -1.39
N VAL A 422 0.93 -23.99 -2.26
CA VAL A 422 1.73 -24.85 -3.16
C VAL A 422 2.72 -25.71 -2.37
N GLU A 423 3.37 -25.15 -1.35
CA GLU A 423 4.28 -25.86 -0.45
C GLU A 423 3.55 -27.03 0.23
N GLU A 424 2.36 -26.80 0.79
CA GLU A 424 1.54 -27.85 1.43
C GLU A 424 1.23 -29.01 0.47
N PHE A 425 0.78 -28.70 -0.75
CA PHE A 425 0.51 -29.74 -1.74
C PHE A 425 1.76 -30.54 -2.14
N LEU A 426 2.89 -29.86 -2.37
CA LEU A 426 4.13 -30.50 -2.80
C LEU A 426 4.73 -31.36 -1.68
N ASP A 427 4.68 -30.89 -0.42
CA ASP A 427 5.10 -31.64 0.77
C ASP A 427 4.22 -32.88 1.01
N ALA A 428 2.92 -32.78 0.72
CA ALA A 428 2.00 -33.92 0.73
C ALA A 428 2.25 -34.91 -0.43
N GLY A 429 3.20 -34.63 -1.33
CA GLY A 429 3.55 -35.48 -2.45
C GLY A 429 2.59 -35.38 -3.64
N ALA A 430 1.77 -34.32 -3.71
CA ALA A 430 0.92 -34.06 -4.86
C ALA A 430 1.77 -33.87 -6.13
N LYS A 431 1.22 -34.29 -7.26
CA LYS A 431 1.84 -34.13 -8.57
C LYS A 431 0.86 -33.45 -9.50
N PHE A 432 1.26 -32.32 -10.04
CA PHE A 432 0.51 -31.57 -11.02
C PHE A 432 1.28 -31.55 -12.35
N ASP A 433 0.56 -31.67 -13.46
CA ASP A 433 1.09 -31.48 -14.81
C ASP A 433 1.10 -30.00 -15.18
N ALA A 434 0.17 -29.23 -14.61
CA ALA A 434 0.08 -27.78 -14.78
C ALA A 434 -0.44 -27.08 -13.51
N ILE A 435 -0.02 -25.83 -13.33
CA ILE A 435 -0.57 -24.91 -12.34
C ILE A 435 -0.96 -23.62 -13.08
N ILE A 436 -2.21 -23.21 -12.95
CA ILE A 436 -2.71 -21.93 -13.47
C ILE A 436 -2.87 -21.00 -12.28
N ALA A 437 -2.24 -19.83 -12.33
CA ALA A 437 -2.40 -18.78 -11.34
C ALA A 437 -3.15 -17.60 -11.97
N GLY A 438 -4.04 -16.98 -11.19
CA GLY A 438 -4.85 -15.85 -11.64
C GLY A 438 -4.03 -14.64 -12.11
N THR A 439 -2.86 -14.41 -11.49
CA THR A 439 -1.93 -13.32 -11.80
C THR A 439 -0.50 -13.82 -11.90
N ASP A 440 0.38 -13.00 -12.47
CA ASP A 440 1.81 -13.26 -12.62
C ASP A 440 2.55 -13.14 -11.28
N LEU A 441 2.04 -12.33 -10.35
CA LEU A 441 2.55 -12.27 -8.98
C LEU A 441 2.35 -13.60 -8.25
N MET A 442 1.17 -14.20 -8.35
CA MET A 442 0.90 -15.53 -7.82
C MET A 442 1.72 -16.59 -8.57
N ALA A 443 1.82 -16.51 -9.90
CA ALA A 443 2.65 -17.43 -10.69
C ALA A 443 4.12 -17.41 -10.29
N GLU A 444 4.67 -16.24 -9.91
CA GLU A 444 6.02 -16.14 -9.36
C GLU A 444 6.13 -16.91 -8.03
N GLY A 445 5.15 -16.79 -7.14
CA GLY A 445 5.06 -17.59 -5.91
C GLY A 445 5.06 -19.10 -6.16
N VAL A 446 4.26 -19.56 -7.13
CA VAL A 446 4.25 -20.96 -7.59
C VAL A 446 5.67 -21.39 -8.02
N ILE A 447 6.33 -20.58 -8.83
CA ILE A 447 7.64 -20.91 -9.38
C ILE A 447 8.71 -20.97 -8.29
N GLU A 448 8.67 -20.09 -7.29
CA GLU A 448 9.57 -20.14 -6.14
C GLU A 448 9.49 -21.51 -5.43
N GLU A 449 8.28 -22.01 -5.18
CA GLU A 449 8.08 -23.31 -4.54
C GLU A 449 8.47 -24.48 -5.45
N LEU A 450 8.16 -24.40 -6.75
CA LEU A 450 8.59 -25.40 -7.73
C LEU A 450 10.12 -25.45 -7.86
N VAL A 451 10.82 -24.32 -7.70
CA VAL A 451 12.30 -24.28 -7.70
C VAL A 451 12.83 -25.03 -6.47
N LYS A 452 12.30 -24.76 -5.27
CA LYS A 452 12.69 -25.48 -4.03
C LYS A 452 12.52 -27.00 -4.20
N HIS A 453 11.43 -27.41 -4.85
CA HIS A 453 11.09 -28.82 -5.11
C HIS A 453 11.73 -29.42 -6.36
N LYS A 454 12.58 -28.67 -7.10
CA LYS A 454 13.22 -29.12 -8.35
C LYS A 454 12.22 -29.57 -9.44
N GLN A 455 11.06 -28.92 -9.46
CA GLN A 455 9.97 -29.12 -10.41
C GLN A 455 9.79 -27.95 -11.39
N ALA A 456 10.45 -26.82 -11.17
CA ALA A 456 10.40 -25.67 -12.07
C ALA A 456 10.78 -26.05 -13.51
N GLY A 457 9.97 -25.61 -14.48
CA GLY A 457 10.12 -25.96 -15.89
C GLY A 457 9.63 -27.37 -16.28
N LYS A 458 9.33 -28.25 -15.30
CA LYS A 458 8.69 -29.56 -15.56
C LYS A 458 7.17 -29.46 -15.49
N VAL A 459 6.66 -28.69 -14.53
CA VAL A 459 5.25 -28.37 -14.38
C VAL A 459 4.94 -27.15 -15.25
N LEU A 460 3.88 -27.21 -16.05
CA LEU A 460 3.45 -26.04 -16.83
C LEU A 460 2.90 -24.97 -15.87
N VAL A 461 3.31 -23.72 -16.05
CA VAL A 461 2.82 -22.60 -15.22
C VAL A 461 2.27 -21.51 -16.13
N VAL A 462 1.02 -21.10 -15.91
CA VAL A 462 0.37 -20.01 -16.65
C VAL A 462 -0.10 -18.96 -15.65
N GLY A 463 0.23 -17.69 -15.92
CA GLY A 463 -0.18 -16.54 -15.11
C GLY A 463 -1.12 -15.58 -15.87
N GLY A 464 -1.22 -14.35 -15.37
CA GLY A 464 -2.03 -13.26 -15.93
C GLY A 464 -1.47 -11.89 -15.54
N ASP A 465 -1.81 -10.84 -16.28
CA ASP A 465 -1.33 -9.44 -16.16
C ASP A 465 -0.13 -9.06 -17.04
N GLY A 466 0.63 -10.03 -17.55
CA GLY A 466 1.76 -9.80 -18.44
C GLY A 466 2.90 -8.98 -17.82
N ASP A 467 3.21 -9.24 -16.55
CA ASP A 467 4.18 -8.47 -15.77
C ASP A 467 5.63 -8.71 -16.20
N LEU A 468 6.54 -7.81 -15.78
CA LEU A 468 7.98 -7.95 -16.09
C LEU A 468 8.58 -9.23 -15.50
N SER A 469 8.07 -9.67 -14.34
CA SER A 469 8.44 -10.95 -13.73
C SER A 469 8.09 -12.12 -14.66
N ALA A 470 6.90 -12.14 -15.26
CA ALA A 470 6.49 -13.18 -16.20
C ALA A 470 7.35 -13.18 -17.46
N ILE A 471 7.71 -12.02 -18.01
CA ILE A 471 8.63 -11.95 -19.16
C ILE A 471 9.97 -12.62 -18.82
N ARG A 472 10.54 -12.29 -17.66
CA ARG A 472 11.79 -12.91 -17.17
C ARG A 472 11.64 -14.42 -16.98
N LEU A 473 10.54 -14.87 -16.37
CA LEU A 473 10.30 -16.28 -16.04
C LEU A 473 9.95 -17.13 -17.27
N ILE A 474 9.28 -16.56 -18.28
CA ILE A 474 9.03 -17.21 -19.57
C ILE A 474 10.34 -17.36 -20.34
N LYS A 475 11.21 -16.34 -20.36
CA LYS A 475 12.56 -16.46 -20.92
C LYS A 475 13.39 -17.54 -20.23
N ALA A 476 13.24 -17.66 -18.91
CA ALA A 476 13.88 -18.71 -18.11
C ALA A 476 13.22 -20.10 -18.26
N ARG A 477 12.11 -20.22 -19.02
CA ARG A 477 11.31 -21.45 -19.20
C ARG A 477 10.77 -22.03 -17.88
N GLN A 478 10.55 -21.17 -16.89
CA GLN A 478 9.94 -21.55 -15.61
C GLN A 478 8.45 -21.24 -15.60
N GLN A 479 8.06 -20.11 -16.20
CA GLN A 479 6.69 -19.81 -16.59
C GLN A 479 6.49 -20.14 -18.07
N HIS A 480 5.30 -20.56 -18.48
CA HIS A 480 5.03 -21.06 -19.83
C HIS A 480 4.13 -20.15 -20.65
N ALA A 481 3.26 -19.37 -20.00
CA ALA A 481 2.48 -18.31 -20.63
C ALA A 481 1.98 -17.30 -19.58
N THR A 482 1.54 -16.14 -20.07
CA THR A 482 0.77 -15.16 -19.32
C THR A 482 -0.34 -14.60 -20.22
N VAL A 483 -1.46 -14.19 -19.63
CA VAL A 483 -2.54 -13.51 -20.36
C VAL A 483 -2.51 -12.04 -19.99
N TYR A 484 -2.28 -11.19 -21.00
CA TYR A 484 -2.09 -9.76 -20.85
C TYR A 484 -3.33 -8.99 -21.28
N GLN A 485 -3.71 -8.00 -20.49
CA GLN A 485 -4.62 -6.95 -20.89
C GLN A 485 -3.89 -5.61 -20.86
N ARG A 486 -4.15 -4.78 -21.87
CA ARG A 486 -3.54 -3.46 -22.04
C ARG A 486 -4.07 -2.44 -21.01
N PRO A 487 -3.30 -2.08 -19.97
CA PRO A 487 -3.78 -1.18 -18.94
C PRO A 487 -3.83 0.28 -19.39
N ASP A 488 -2.96 0.68 -20.33
CA ASP A 488 -3.02 1.96 -21.03
C ASP A 488 -4.37 2.14 -21.73
N GLU A 489 -4.77 1.17 -22.55
CA GLU A 489 -6.03 1.27 -23.29
C GLU A 489 -7.25 1.32 -22.37
N ALA A 490 -7.23 0.56 -21.28
CA ALA A 490 -8.27 0.60 -20.26
C ALA A 490 -8.40 2.00 -19.63
N ALA A 491 -7.29 2.56 -19.16
CA ALA A 491 -7.28 3.89 -18.55
C ALA A 491 -7.66 4.97 -19.56
N SER A 492 -7.09 4.97 -20.76
CA SER A 492 -7.46 5.91 -21.83
C SER A 492 -8.95 5.83 -22.21
N ALA A 493 -9.53 4.63 -22.25
CA ALA A 493 -10.96 4.46 -22.48
C ALA A 493 -11.79 5.07 -21.35
N ALA A 494 -11.42 4.83 -20.09
CA ALA A 494 -12.09 5.43 -18.95
C ALA A 494 -11.97 6.97 -18.94
N VAL A 495 -10.82 7.54 -19.32
CA VAL A 495 -10.63 8.99 -19.51
C VAL A 495 -11.60 9.53 -20.56
N ARG A 496 -11.65 8.92 -21.75
CA ARG A 496 -12.54 9.37 -22.84
C ARG A 496 -14.01 9.30 -22.43
N ILE A 497 -14.42 8.21 -21.79
CA ILE A 497 -15.80 8.04 -21.33
C ILE A 497 -16.13 9.06 -20.25
N ALA A 498 -15.25 9.30 -19.27
CA ALA A 498 -15.45 10.33 -18.26
C ALA A 498 -15.67 11.72 -18.88
N HIS A 499 -14.88 12.10 -19.89
CA HIS A 499 -15.07 13.38 -20.61
C HIS A 499 -16.43 13.48 -21.29
N LEU A 500 -16.93 12.40 -21.90
CA LEU A 500 -18.25 12.36 -22.52
C LEU A 500 -19.36 12.51 -21.46
N LEU A 501 -19.28 11.74 -20.37
CA LEU A 501 -20.27 11.77 -19.30
C LEU A 501 -20.35 13.14 -18.62
N ILE A 502 -19.20 13.79 -18.37
CA ILE A 502 -19.15 15.15 -17.81
C ILE A 502 -19.86 16.16 -18.72
N ARG A 503 -19.87 15.93 -20.03
CA ARG A 503 -20.56 16.78 -21.02
C ARG A 503 -22.02 16.38 -21.27
N GLY A 504 -22.54 15.41 -20.52
CA GLY A 504 -23.88 14.86 -20.73
C GLY A 504 -24.03 14.07 -22.03
N MET A 505 -22.92 13.61 -22.61
CA MET A 505 -22.89 12.82 -23.85
C MET A 505 -22.81 11.34 -23.53
N GLN A 506 -23.41 10.51 -24.38
CA GLN A 506 -23.28 9.06 -24.31
C GLN A 506 -22.02 8.59 -25.05
N ALA A 507 -21.41 7.50 -24.61
CA ALA A 507 -20.30 6.87 -25.31
C ALA A 507 -20.83 5.98 -26.45
N ASP A 508 -20.47 6.31 -27.70
CA ASP A 508 -21.01 5.69 -28.91
C ASP A 508 -20.46 4.28 -29.22
N VAL A 509 -19.38 3.87 -28.56
CA VAL A 509 -18.67 2.59 -28.83
C VAL A 509 -18.74 1.68 -27.59
N MET A 510 -19.96 1.35 -27.17
CA MET A 510 -20.23 0.50 -26.00
C MET A 510 -21.21 -0.61 -26.38
N GLU A 511 -21.03 -1.80 -25.83
CA GLU A 511 -22.00 -2.90 -25.95
C GLU A 511 -22.85 -3.03 -24.68
N ARG A 512 -24.08 -3.53 -24.78
CA ARG A 512 -24.89 -3.86 -23.60
C ARG A 512 -24.78 -5.34 -23.28
N ARG A 513 -24.33 -5.63 -22.05
CA ARG A 513 -24.28 -7.00 -21.51
C ARG A 513 -24.25 -6.97 -19.98
N PRO A 514 -24.60 -8.07 -19.30
CA PRO A 514 -24.35 -8.20 -17.87
C PRO A 514 -22.84 -8.26 -17.59
N LEU A 515 -22.43 -7.79 -16.40
CA LEU A 515 -21.02 -7.86 -15.97
C LEU A 515 -20.62 -9.24 -15.41
N ILE A 516 -21.60 -10.02 -14.97
CA ILE A 516 -21.40 -11.33 -14.35
C ILE A 516 -22.33 -12.31 -15.07
N ARG A 517 -21.76 -13.42 -15.54
CA ARG A 517 -22.44 -14.30 -16.50
C ARG A 517 -23.55 -15.16 -15.88
N ASP A 518 -23.42 -15.53 -14.61
CA ASP A 518 -24.29 -16.47 -13.91
C ASP A 518 -25.14 -15.82 -12.80
N LEU A 519 -25.04 -14.49 -12.64
CA LEU A 519 -25.88 -13.71 -11.73
C LEU A 519 -26.86 -12.84 -12.52
N PRO A 520 -28.16 -12.84 -12.15
CA PRO A 520 -29.14 -11.96 -12.78
C PRO A 520 -28.77 -10.50 -12.47
N GLY A 521 -28.27 -9.80 -13.48
CA GLY A 521 -27.80 -8.43 -13.37
C GLY A 521 -28.43 -7.51 -14.40
N LYS A 522 -28.46 -6.21 -14.09
CA LYS A 522 -28.76 -5.16 -15.06
C LYS A 522 -27.69 -5.17 -16.14
N GLU A 523 -28.09 -5.15 -17.41
CA GLU A 523 -27.15 -4.90 -18.50
C GLU A 523 -26.60 -3.47 -18.41
N VAL A 524 -25.28 -3.34 -18.49
CA VAL A 524 -24.58 -2.05 -18.47
C VAL A 524 -23.90 -1.81 -19.80
N TRP A 525 -23.54 -0.55 -20.07
CA TRP A 525 -22.70 -0.19 -21.21
C TRP A 525 -21.26 -0.60 -20.92
N VAL A 526 -20.74 -1.55 -21.68
CA VAL A 526 -19.39 -2.10 -21.52
C VAL A 526 -18.49 -1.60 -22.64
N TYR A 527 -17.34 -1.04 -22.27
CA TYR A 527 -16.17 -0.91 -23.14
C TYR A 527 -15.23 -2.10 -22.87
N PRO A 528 -15.24 -3.15 -23.70
CA PRO A 528 -14.40 -4.31 -23.48
C PRO A 528 -12.94 -3.97 -23.81
N ILE A 529 -12.03 -4.34 -22.91
CA ILE A 529 -10.58 -4.29 -23.16
C ILE A 529 -10.11 -5.73 -23.41
N PRO A 530 -9.66 -6.07 -24.63
CA PRO A 530 -9.35 -7.43 -25.00
C PRO A 530 -8.12 -7.98 -24.26
N TYR A 531 -8.13 -9.30 -24.06
CA TYR A 531 -6.98 -10.05 -23.59
C TYR A 531 -6.17 -10.63 -24.76
N ALA A 532 -4.87 -10.82 -24.53
CA ALA A 532 -3.98 -11.54 -25.45
C ALA A 532 -3.07 -12.48 -24.68
N LEU A 533 -2.90 -13.70 -25.18
CA LEU A 533 -1.98 -14.69 -24.60
C LEU A 533 -0.56 -14.48 -25.11
N TYR A 534 0.40 -14.46 -24.19
CA TYR A 534 1.82 -14.38 -24.48
C TYR A 534 2.55 -15.62 -23.97
N ASP A 535 3.33 -16.23 -24.85
CA ASP A 535 4.25 -17.32 -24.54
C ASP A 535 5.62 -17.06 -25.20
N ALA A 536 6.53 -18.03 -25.15
CA ALA A 536 7.87 -17.88 -25.72
C ALA A 536 7.89 -17.51 -27.23
N SER A 537 6.81 -17.75 -27.98
CA SER A 537 6.74 -17.48 -29.43
C SER A 537 6.48 -16.02 -29.78
N ASN A 538 5.80 -15.26 -28.91
CA ASN A 538 5.41 -13.87 -29.14
C ASN A 538 5.83 -12.91 -28.02
N LEU A 539 6.60 -13.37 -27.02
CA LEU A 539 7.00 -12.60 -25.84
C LEU A 539 7.72 -11.27 -26.16
N ASN A 540 8.46 -11.21 -27.26
CA ASN A 540 9.18 -9.99 -27.67
C ASN A 540 8.23 -8.80 -27.89
N GLU A 541 6.98 -9.05 -28.30
CA GLU A 541 5.97 -8.00 -28.43
C GLU A 541 5.56 -7.43 -27.07
N LEU A 542 5.36 -8.29 -26.07
CA LEU A 542 5.03 -7.87 -24.71
C LEU A 542 6.20 -7.11 -24.06
N GLU A 543 7.43 -7.59 -24.24
CA GLU A 543 8.63 -6.90 -23.75
C GLU A 543 8.77 -5.50 -24.35
N LYS A 544 8.62 -5.37 -25.68
CA LYS A 544 8.66 -4.07 -26.36
C LYS A 544 7.64 -3.09 -25.79
N ARG A 545 6.41 -3.55 -25.50
CA ARG A 545 5.35 -2.72 -24.90
C ARG A 545 5.76 -2.13 -23.55
N TRP A 546 6.45 -2.91 -22.71
CA TRP A 546 6.94 -2.42 -21.43
C TRP A 546 8.17 -1.52 -21.56
N THR A 547 9.13 -1.85 -22.43
CA THR A 547 10.31 -1.01 -22.67
C THR A 547 9.94 0.38 -23.22
N ASP A 548 9.00 0.43 -24.17
CA ASP A 548 8.52 1.70 -24.72
C ASP A 548 7.83 2.55 -23.64
N ARG A 549 7.21 1.92 -22.63
CA ARG A 549 6.60 2.61 -21.49
C ARG A 549 7.61 3.13 -20.47
N GLU A 550 8.61 2.33 -20.09
CA GLU A 550 9.63 2.77 -19.12
C GLU A 550 10.35 4.03 -19.63
N ARG A 551 10.68 4.07 -20.93
CA ARG A 551 11.28 5.24 -21.59
C ARG A 551 10.41 6.49 -21.62
N LEU A 552 9.08 6.35 -21.51
CA LEU A 552 8.16 7.48 -21.43
C LEU A 552 7.98 7.98 -19.99
N SER A 553 8.52 7.26 -19.00
CA SER A 553 8.37 7.56 -17.57
C SER A 553 9.66 8.06 -16.89
N GLU A 554 10.80 7.94 -17.57
CA GLU A 554 12.05 8.66 -17.28
C GLU A 554 12.02 10.05 -17.92
#